data_AF-A0A1Y6C4R2-F1
#
_entry.id   AF-A0A1Y6C4R2-F1
#
_cell.length_a   1.000
_cell.length_b   1.000
_cell.length_c   1.000
_cell.angle_alpha   90.00
_cell.angle_beta   90.00
_cell.angle_gamma   90.00
#
_symmetry.space_group_name_H-M   'P 1'
#
loop_
_entity.id
_entity.type
_entity.pdbx_description
1 polymer ?
#
loop_
_entity_poly.entity_id
_entity_poly.type
_entity_poly.pdbx_seq_one_letter_code
_entity_poly.pdbx_strand_id
1 'polypeptide(L)'
;MNTLSSTYSPLARHAHWLLRIALVSVFLYHGSLKFMNLGGFAEMLSLSLTQTFFVALAQVSGSVLIVLGGLGRSVLFDIATRLGAALNIPVMIGAIVLVHWGRWNFVPTESHPLGGMEFQAVLALIMMYLVSVGNQFTGTTGHVCRRENQEREYDFNGAIV
;
A
#
# COMPACT_ATOMS: atom_id res chain seq x y z
N MET A 1 -1.07 29.29 27.99
CA MET A 1 -1.05 27.81 28.03
C MET A 1 -2.22 27.29 27.22
N ASN A 2 -1.99 26.88 25.96
CA ASN A 2 -3.00 26.22 25.14
C ASN A 2 -2.44 24.85 24.72
N THR A 3 -2.71 23.83 25.51
CA THR A 3 -2.44 22.44 25.14
C THR A 3 -3.51 22.01 24.14
N LEU A 4 -3.25 22.21 22.85
CA LEU A 4 -3.99 21.55 21.78
C LEU A 4 -3.65 20.05 21.84
N SER A 5 -4.34 19.31 22.71
CA SER A 5 -4.28 17.86 22.70
C SER A 5 -4.83 17.40 21.35
N SER A 6 -3.94 16.91 20.50
CA SER A 6 -4.25 16.34 19.19
C SER A 6 -5.10 15.07 19.36
N THR A 7 -6.39 15.25 19.62
CA THR A 7 -7.38 14.19 19.80
C THR A 7 -7.84 13.71 18.42
N TYR A 8 -6.99 12.95 17.73
CA TYR A 8 -7.47 12.14 16.62
C TYR A 8 -8.51 11.15 17.14
N SER A 9 -9.65 11.04 16.46
CA SER A 9 -10.66 10.06 16.82
C SER A 9 -10.05 8.64 16.81
N PRO A 10 -10.54 7.71 17.65
CA PRO A 10 -10.10 6.32 17.63
C PRO A 10 -10.17 5.69 16.22
N LEU A 11 -11.13 6.13 15.40
CA LEU A 11 -11.28 5.71 14.00
C LEU A 11 -10.12 6.19 13.12
N ALA A 12 -9.71 7.46 13.23
CA ALA A 12 -8.61 8.02 12.45
C ALA A 12 -7.29 7.27 12.68
N ARG A 13 -7.06 6.77 13.91
CA ARG A 13 -5.88 5.96 14.25
C ARG A 13 -5.81 4.64 13.47
N HIS A 14 -6.94 4.10 13.05
CA HIS A 14 -7.04 2.81 12.34
C HIS A 14 -7.38 2.95 10.85
N ALA A 15 -7.52 4.17 10.34
CA ALA A 15 -7.94 4.44 8.95
C ALA A 15 -7.00 3.82 7.89
N HIS A 16 -5.71 3.63 8.22
CA HIS A 16 -4.75 2.95 7.36
C HIS A 16 -5.19 1.52 6.98
N TRP A 17 -5.97 0.84 7.84
CA TRP A 17 -6.52 -0.48 7.51
C TRP A 17 -7.51 -0.46 6.35
N LEU A 18 -8.20 0.66 6.09
CA LEU A 18 -9.13 0.75 4.96
C LEU A 18 -8.38 0.56 3.63
N LEU A 19 -7.24 1.23 3.46
CA LEU A 19 -6.39 1.10 2.28
C LEU A 19 -5.78 -0.31 2.19
N ARG A 20 -5.34 -0.86 3.33
CA ARG A 20 -4.78 -2.22 3.38
C ARG A 20 -5.80 -3.27 2.98
N ILE A 21 -7.00 -3.23 3.57
CA ILE A 21 -8.08 -4.17 3.27
C ILE A 21 -8.49 -4.05 1.81
N ALA A 22 -8.59 -2.83 1.26
CA ALA A 22 -8.89 -2.62 -0.15
C ALA A 22 -7.86 -3.27 -1.09
N LEU A 23 -6.57 -3.09 -0.83
CA LEU A 23 -5.52 -3.71 -1.65
C LEU A 23 -5.48 -5.23 -1.46
N VAL A 24 -5.48 -5.70 -0.22
CA VAL A 24 -5.34 -7.11 0.12
C VAL A 24 -6.50 -7.92 -0.42
N SER A 25 -7.74 -7.41 -0.31
CA SER A 25 -8.91 -8.14 -0.83
C SER A 25 -8.79 -8.37 -2.34
N VAL A 26 -8.40 -7.34 -3.09
CA VAL A 26 -8.26 -7.42 -4.55
C VAL A 26 -7.09 -8.30 -4.96
N PHE A 27 -5.89 -8.04 -4.45
CA PHE A 27 -4.67 -8.72 -4.89
C PHE A 27 -4.59 -10.16 -4.38
N LEU A 28 -5.06 -10.44 -3.15
CA LEU A 28 -5.10 -11.81 -2.65
C LEU A 28 -6.11 -12.64 -3.43
N TYR A 29 -7.29 -12.10 -3.73
CA TYR A 29 -8.29 -12.78 -4.57
C TYR A 29 -7.77 -13.04 -5.98
N HIS A 30 -7.33 -12.00 -6.70
CA HIS A 30 -6.87 -12.13 -8.08
C HIS A 30 -5.56 -12.90 -8.22
N GLY A 31 -4.68 -12.86 -7.21
CA GLY A 31 -3.47 -13.67 -7.17
C GLY A 31 -3.79 -15.15 -6.94
N SER A 32 -4.70 -15.45 -6.02
CA SER A 32 -5.09 -16.84 -5.72
C SER A 32 -5.77 -17.52 -6.91
N LEU A 33 -6.68 -16.82 -7.60
CA LEU A 33 -7.31 -17.35 -8.81
C LEU A 33 -6.32 -17.68 -9.93
N LYS A 34 -5.23 -16.90 -10.04
CA LYS A 34 -4.16 -17.20 -11.02
C LYS A 34 -3.42 -18.48 -10.67
N PHE A 35 -3.14 -18.74 -9.38
CA PHE A 35 -2.53 -20.00 -8.96
C PHE A 35 -3.43 -21.21 -9.23
N MET A 36 -4.74 -21.05 -9.08
CA MET A 36 -5.70 -22.14 -9.36
C MET A 36 -5.75 -22.53 -10.85
N ASN A 37 -5.40 -21.62 -11.76
CA ASN A 37 -5.35 -21.90 -13.20
C ASN A 37 -4.25 -21.09 -13.91
N LEU A 38 -2.99 -21.39 -13.61
CA LEU A 38 -1.85 -20.67 -14.21
C LEU A 38 -1.82 -20.81 -15.74
N GLY A 39 -2.12 -22.01 -16.26
CA GLY A 39 -2.12 -22.28 -17.71
C GLY A 39 -3.17 -21.45 -18.44
N GLY A 40 -4.41 -21.44 -17.97
CA GLY A 40 -5.48 -20.66 -18.60
C GLY A 40 -5.22 -19.16 -18.56
N PHE A 41 -4.64 -18.63 -17.48
CA PHE A 41 -4.25 -17.22 -17.43
C PHE A 41 -3.09 -16.88 -18.37
N ALA A 42 -2.11 -17.79 -18.49
CA ALA A 42 -0.98 -17.63 -19.39
C ALA A 42 -1.45 -17.58 -20.86
N GLU A 43 -2.34 -18.50 -21.25
CA GLU A 43 -2.94 -18.54 -22.59
C GLU A 43 -3.80 -17.30 -22.87
N MET A 44 -4.68 -16.92 -21.93
CA MET A 44 -5.58 -15.76 -22.08
C MET A 44 -4.83 -14.47 -22.38
N LEU A 45 -3.66 -14.26 -21.76
CA LEU A 45 -2.86 -13.05 -21.91
C LEU A 45 -1.66 -13.22 -22.84
N SER A 46 -1.52 -14.38 -23.50
CA SER A 46 -0.35 -14.74 -24.32
C SER A 46 0.98 -14.54 -23.56
N LEU A 47 0.99 -14.85 -22.26
CA LEU A 47 2.16 -14.79 -21.40
C LEU A 47 2.78 -16.18 -21.25
N SER A 48 4.07 -16.25 -20.92
CA SER A 48 4.68 -17.50 -20.48
C SER A 48 4.12 -17.93 -19.11
N LEU A 49 4.17 -19.23 -18.83
CA LEU A 49 3.87 -19.77 -17.49
C LEU A 49 4.74 -19.11 -16.41
N THR A 50 6.02 -18.86 -16.72
CA THR A 50 6.96 -18.20 -15.81
C THR A 50 6.53 -16.78 -15.46
N GLN A 51 6.16 -15.97 -16.45
CA GLN A 51 5.64 -14.61 -16.21
C GLN A 51 4.36 -14.65 -15.37
N THR A 52 3.44 -15.55 -15.73
CA THR A 52 2.16 -15.69 -15.02
C THR A 52 2.36 -16.12 -13.57
N PHE A 53 3.29 -17.04 -13.32
CA PHE A 53 3.69 -17.44 -11.98
C PHE A 53 4.24 -16.27 -11.16
N PHE A 54 5.16 -15.46 -11.70
CA PHE A 54 5.69 -14.30 -10.99
C PHE A 54 4.62 -13.23 -10.72
N VAL A 55 3.70 -13.02 -11.66
CA VAL A 55 2.55 -12.14 -11.48
C VAL A 55 1.64 -12.63 -10.35
N ALA A 56 1.34 -13.93 -10.29
CA ALA A 56 0.54 -14.52 -9.22
C ALA A 56 1.25 -14.44 -7.86
N LEU A 57 2.56 -14.76 -7.84
CA LEU A 57 3.41 -14.72 -6.66
C LEU A 57 3.50 -13.30 -6.10
N ALA A 58 3.72 -12.29 -6.93
CA ALA A 58 3.78 -10.89 -6.52
C ALA A 58 2.47 -10.43 -5.86
N GLN A 59 1.33 -10.83 -6.44
CA GLN A 59 0.00 -10.50 -5.90
C GLN A 59 -0.25 -11.10 -4.53
N VAL A 60 -0.02 -12.40 -4.38
CA VAL A 60 -0.25 -13.09 -3.09
C VAL A 60 0.77 -12.64 -2.05
N SER A 61 2.06 -12.71 -2.35
CA SER A 61 3.11 -12.34 -1.39
C SER A 61 3.05 -10.87 -1.00
N GLY A 62 2.79 -9.97 -1.96
CA GLY A 62 2.63 -8.55 -1.69
C GLY A 62 1.43 -8.26 -0.79
N SER A 63 0.30 -8.96 -1.00
CA SER A 63 -0.87 -8.86 -0.13
C SER A 63 -0.57 -9.32 1.30
N VAL A 64 0.10 -10.48 1.45
CA VAL A 64 0.50 -11.00 2.75
C VAL A 64 1.43 -10.00 3.47
N LEU A 65 2.41 -9.45 2.75
CA LEU A 65 3.32 -8.44 3.30
C LEU A 65 2.62 -7.15 3.72
N ILE A 66 1.60 -6.69 2.97
CA ILE A 66 0.78 -5.52 3.34
C ILE A 66 0.01 -5.76 4.64
N VAL A 67 -0.58 -6.95 4.83
CA VAL A 67 -1.28 -7.29 6.08
C VAL A 67 -0.29 -7.35 7.24
N LEU A 68 0.78 -8.14 7.10
CA LEU A 68 1.78 -8.30 8.16
C LEU A 68 2.42 -6.97 8.50
N GLY A 69 2.78 -6.16 7.50
CA GLY A 69 3.34 -4.83 7.67
C GLY A 69 2.41 -3.85 8.40
N GLY A 70 1.10 -4.07 8.38
CA GLY A 70 0.12 -3.28 9.12
C GLY A 70 0.03 -3.60 10.62
N LEU A 71 0.64 -4.70 11.09
CA LEU A 71 0.49 -5.16 12.48
C LEU A 71 1.36 -4.39 13.50
N GLY A 72 2.32 -3.59 13.04
CA GLY A 72 3.21 -2.88 13.95
C GLY A 72 4.00 -1.74 13.31
N ARG A 73 4.92 -1.15 14.08
CA ARG A 73 5.65 0.08 13.73
C ARG A 73 7.17 -0.09 13.66
N SER A 74 7.68 -1.29 13.91
CA SER A 74 9.12 -1.53 13.78
C SER A 74 9.55 -1.33 12.32
N VAL A 75 10.85 -1.11 12.13
CA VAL A 75 11.47 -1.01 10.80
C VAL A 75 11.08 -2.21 9.93
N LEU A 76 10.99 -3.41 10.51
CA LEU A 76 10.58 -4.62 9.81
C LEU A 76 9.16 -4.52 9.25
N PHE A 77 8.19 -4.02 10.04
CA PHE A 77 6.80 -3.85 9.59
C PHE A 77 6.66 -2.74 8.53
N ASP A 78 7.43 -1.65 8.66
CA ASP A 78 7.48 -0.58 7.65
C ASP A 78 8.02 -1.10 6.31
N ILE A 79 9.14 -1.84 6.35
CA ILE A 79 9.72 -2.49 5.16
C ILE A 79 8.72 -3.46 4.54
N ALA A 80 8.06 -4.31 5.34
CA ALA A 80 7.05 -5.24 4.84
C ALA A 80 5.89 -4.50 4.14
N THR A 81 5.41 -3.39 4.70
CA THR A 81 4.40 -2.53 4.04
C THR A 81 4.89 -2.04 2.68
N ARG A 82 6.09 -1.46 2.62
CA ARG A 82 6.63 -0.85 1.39
C ARG A 82 6.92 -1.91 0.33
N LEU A 83 7.57 -3.00 0.70
CA LEU A 83 7.86 -4.10 -0.23
C LEU A 83 6.57 -4.76 -0.73
N GLY A 84 5.59 -4.99 0.16
CA GLY A 84 4.33 -5.59 -0.23
C GLY A 84 3.55 -4.77 -1.25
N ALA A 85 3.52 -3.44 -1.07
CA ALA A 85 2.94 -2.51 -2.04
C ALA A 85 3.77 -2.42 -3.33
N ALA A 86 5.10 -2.32 -3.22
CA ALA A 86 5.99 -2.18 -4.36
C ALA A 86 5.93 -3.38 -5.33
N LEU A 87 5.82 -4.61 -4.80
CA LEU A 87 5.70 -5.83 -5.61
C LEU A 87 4.51 -5.81 -6.57
N ASN A 88 3.41 -5.15 -6.20
CA ASN A 88 2.19 -5.13 -6.99
C ASN A 88 2.09 -3.96 -7.99
N ILE A 89 2.96 -2.94 -7.86
CA ILE A 89 2.98 -1.82 -8.81
C ILE A 89 3.28 -2.28 -10.25
N PRO A 90 4.33 -3.08 -10.52
CA PRO A 90 4.58 -3.59 -11.87
C PRO A 90 3.42 -4.45 -12.41
N VAL A 91 2.69 -5.17 -11.54
CA VAL A 91 1.53 -5.95 -11.95
C VAL A 91 0.41 -5.05 -12.46
N MET A 92 0.14 -3.92 -11.79
CA MET A 92 -0.85 -2.94 -12.26
C MET A 92 -0.41 -2.27 -13.55
N ILE A 93 0.86 -1.88 -13.67
CA ILE A 93 1.39 -1.30 -14.91
C ILE A 93 1.24 -2.31 -16.06
N GLY A 94 1.60 -3.57 -15.85
CA GLY A 94 1.43 -4.63 -16.84
C GLY A 94 -0.02 -4.83 -17.26
N ALA A 95 -0.95 -4.90 -16.30
CA ALA A 95 -2.38 -5.02 -16.61
C ALA A 95 -2.91 -3.81 -17.40
N ILE A 96 -2.51 -2.59 -17.02
CA ILE A 96 -2.89 -1.37 -17.73
C ILE A 96 -2.45 -1.43 -19.19
N VAL A 97 -1.16 -1.71 -19.43
CA VAL A 97 -0.60 -1.72 -20.78
C VAL A 97 -1.17 -2.85 -21.65
N LEU A 98 -1.35 -4.04 -21.07
CA LEU A 98 -1.73 -5.22 -21.83
C LEU A 98 -3.23 -5.28 -22.16
N VAL A 99 -4.10 -4.88 -21.24
CA VAL A 99 -5.54 -5.22 -21.34
C VAL A 99 -6.52 -4.11 -20.97
N HIS A 100 -6.06 -2.99 -20.38
CA HIS A 100 -6.95 -1.90 -19.96
C HIS A 100 -6.63 -0.54 -20.60
N TRP A 101 -5.65 -0.48 -21.50
CA TRP A 101 -5.21 0.77 -22.11
C TRP A 101 -6.29 1.40 -22.99
N GLY A 102 -6.18 2.71 -23.22
CA GLY A 102 -6.98 3.42 -24.21
C GLY A 102 -8.33 3.95 -23.71
N ARG A 103 -8.75 3.58 -22.49
CA ARG A 103 -9.97 4.09 -21.87
C ARG A 103 -9.87 4.17 -20.36
N TRP A 104 -10.44 5.22 -19.77
CA TRP A 104 -10.52 5.37 -18.31
C TRP A 104 -11.56 4.43 -17.69
N ASN A 105 -12.82 4.54 -18.11
CA ASN A 105 -13.97 3.87 -17.49
C ASN A 105 -13.81 2.34 -17.40
N PHE A 106 -13.93 1.80 -16.19
CA PHE A 106 -13.72 0.38 -15.87
C PHE A 106 -14.79 -0.58 -16.43
N VAL A 107 -15.95 -0.09 -16.87
CA VAL A 107 -17.06 -0.93 -17.34
C VAL A 107 -16.71 -1.58 -18.69
N PRO A 108 -16.80 -2.90 -18.86
CA PRO A 108 -16.54 -3.58 -20.13
C PRO A 108 -17.36 -3.06 -21.31
N THR A 109 -16.78 -3.13 -22.51
CA THR A 109 -17.41 -2.78 -23.79
C THR A 109 -16.87 -3.70 -24.90
N GLU A 110 -17.47 -3.68 -26.09
CA GLU A 110 -17.00 -4.48 -27.23
C GLU A 110 -15.53 -4.23 -27.59
N SER A 111 -15.08 -2.97 -27.53
CA SER A 111 -13.68 -2.61 -27.82
C SER A 111 -12.73 -2.86 -26.66
N HIS A 112 -13.25 -2.98 -25.42
CA HIS A 112 -12.47 -3.19 -24.20
C HIS A 112 -13.19 -4.23 -23.33
N PRO A 113 -13.08 -5.53 -23.68
CA PRO A 113 -13.84 -6.59 -23.02
C PRO A 113 -13.47 -6.78 -21.54
N LEU A 114 -12.28 -6.31 -21.13
CA LEU A 114 -11.82 -6.34 -19.75
C LEU A 114 -12.01 -4.99 -19.01
N GLY A 115 -12.64 -3.99 -19.65
CA GLY A 115 -12.82 -2.65 -19.10
C GLY A 115 -11.57 -1.76 -19.19
N GLY A 116 -11.73 -0.48 -18.84
CA GLY A 116 -10.65 0.51 -18.85
C GLY A 116 -9.78 0.52 -17.60
N MET A 117 -8.77 1.41 -17.59
CA MET A 117 -7.65 1.44 -16.63
C MET A 117 -7.95 2.07 -15.26
N GLU A 118 -9.14 2.63 -15.04
CA GLU A 118 -9.50 3.37 -13.82
C GLU A 118 -9.19 2.58 -12.54
N PHE A 119 -9.59 1.31 -12.47
CA PHE A 119 -9.44 0.50 -11.27
C PHE A 119 -7.96 0.24 -10.95
N GLN A 120 -7.18 -0.17 -11.94
CA GLN A 120 -5.76 -0.49 -11.81
C GLN A 120 -4.95 0.78 -11.50
N ALA A 121 -5.32 1.91 -12.11
CA ALA A 121 -4.69 3.20 -11.86
C ALA A 121 -4.89 3.65 -10.41
N VAL A 122 -6.12 3.56 -9.88
CA VAL A 122 -6.42 3.91 -8.48
C VAL A 122 -5.66 2.99 -7.51
N LEU A 123 -5.66 1.68 -7.75
CA LEU A 123 -4.90 0.74 -6.91
C LEU A 123 -3.39 1.01 -6.95
N ALA A 124 -2.84 1.30 -8.13
CA ALA A 124 -1.44 1.67 -8.27
C ALA A 124 -1.11 2.95 -7.48
N LEU A 125 -1.98 3.96 -7.51
CA LEU A 125 -1.82 5.19 -6.72
C LEU A 125 -1.84 4.93 -5.21
N ILE A 126 -2.75 4.09 -4.73
CA ILE A 126 -2.81 3.70 -3.30
C ILE A 126 -1.53 2.94 -2.90
N MET A 127 -1.02 2.06 -3.77
CA MET A 127 0.24 1.36 -3.51
C MET A 127 1.44 2.30 -3.52
N MET A 128 1.52 3.23 -4.46
CA MET A 128 2.56 4.26 -4.47
C MET A 128 2.52 5.09 -3.19
N TYR A 129 1.33 5.45 -2.72
CA TYR A 129 1.16 6.12 -1.42
C TYR A 129 1.73 5.30 -0.25
N LEU A 130 1.43 4.00 -0.18
CA LEU A 130 1.99 3.12 0.85
C LEU A 130 3.51 2.95 0.72
N VAL A 131 4.04 2.88 -0.51
CA VAL A 131 5.49 2.84 -0.77
C VAL A 131 6.16 4.11 -0.31
N SER A 132 5.56 5.28 -0.52
CA SER A 132 6.13 6.58 -0.17
C SER A 132 6.12 6.82 1.34
N VAL A 133 4.99 6.55 2.01
CA VAL A 133 4.81 6.95 3.41
C VAL A 133 5.07 5.80 4.40
N GLY A 134 4.97 4.54 3.99
CA GLY A 134 5.23 3.38 4.85
C GLY A 134 4.21 3.26 5.98
N ASN A 135 4.65 3.25 7.24
CA ASN A 135 3.80 3.17 8.43
C ASN A 135 3.71 4.49 9.21
N GLN A 136 4.11 5.63 8.62
CA GLN A 136 4.13 6.93 9.30
C GLN A 136 2.73 7.55 9.54
N PHE A 137 1.65 6.91 9.07
CA PHE A 137 0.27 7.41 9.14
C PHE A 137 -0.34 7.50 10.54
N THR A 138 0.25 6.84 11.54
CA THR A 138 -0.23 6.89 12.92
C THR A 138 0.65 7.84 13.73
N GLY A 139 0.15 9.06 13.98
CA GLY A 139 0.87 10.15 14.62
C GLY A 139 1.74 9.72 15.81
N THR A 140 3.03 9.94 15.67
CA THR A 140 3.98 9.94 16.79
C THR A 140 4.66 11.30 16.85
N THR A 141 3.86 12.35 17.04
CA THR A 141 4.36 13.61 17.58
C THR A 141 4.68 13.36 19.05
N GLY A 142 5.88 12.85 19.35
CA GLY A 142 6.23 12.53 20.74
C GLY A 142 7.72 12.46 21.04
N HIS A 143 8.57 12.08 20.08
CA HIS A 143 10.00 11.95 20.35
C HIS A 143 10.83 13.17 19.93
N VAL A 144 10.42 13.89 18.88
CA VAL A 144 11.13 15.10 18.44
C VAL A 144 10.82 16.30 19.35
N CYS A 145 9.58 16.48 19.77
CA CYS A 145 9.18 17.59 20.67
C CYS A 145 9.68 17.41 22.13
N ARG A 146 10.06 16.18 22.54
CA ARG A 146 10.58 15.93 23.89
C ARG A 146 12.02 16.45 24.06
N ARG A 147 12.85 16.41 23.01
CA ARG A 147 14.24 16.92 23.07
C ARG A 147 14.29 18.44 23.16
N GLU A 148 13.51 19.15 22.35
CA GLU A 148 13.50 20.62 22.37
C GLU A 148 12.95 21.23 23.67
N ASN A 149 12.02 20.54 24.34
CA ASN A 149 11.51 21.01 25.63
C ASN A 149 12.48 20.70 26.78
N GLN A 150 13.20 19.58 26.71
CA GLN A 150 14.19 19.21 27.71
C GLN A 150 15.43 20.12 27.63
N GLU A 151 15.89 20.50 26.43
CA GLU A 151 17.00 21.45 26.26
C GLU A 151 16.63 22.87 26.73
N ARG A 152 15.39 23.33 26.52
CA ARG A 152 14.92 24.63 27.05
C ARG A 152 14.75 24.65 28.56
N GLU A 153 14.42 23.52 29.19
CA GLU A 153 14.28 23.44 30.65
C GLU A 153 15.64 23.43 31.37
N TYR A 154 16.70 22.94 30.71
CA TYR A 154 18.08 23.07 31.20
C TYR A 154 18.63 24.50 31.03
N ASP A 155 18.27 25.21 29.96
CA ASP A 155 18.72 26.59 29.72
C ASP A 155 18.09 27.58 30.73
N PHE A 156 16.85 27.31 31.18
CA PHE A 156 16.18 28.15 32.18
C PHE A 156 16.62 27.90 33.63
N ASN A 157 17.05 26.67 33.98
CA ASN A 157 17.48 26.31 35.33
C ASN A 157 19.01 26.31 35.52
N GLY A 158 19.77 26.60 34.47
CA GLY A 158 21.23 26.62 34.44
C GLY A 158 21.87 28.00 34.61
N ALA A 159 21.11 29.06 34.90
CA ALA A 159 21.68 30.38 35.18
C ALA A 159 22.24 30.45 36.61
N ILE A 160 23.52 30.05 36.75
CA ILE A 160 24.41 30.63 37.76
C ILE A 160 24.88 31.97 37.18
N VAL A 161 24.23 33.08 37.57
CA VAL A 161 24.80 34.28 38.23
C VAL A 161 23.62 35.03 38.88
#